data_AF-A0A8T5ART1-F1
#
_entry.id   AF-A0A8T5ART1-F1
#
_cell.length_a   1.000
_cell.length_b   1.000
_cell.length_c   1.000
_cell.angle_alpha   90.00
_cell.angle_beta   90.00
_cell.angle_gamma   90.00
#
_symmetry.space_group_name_H-M   'P 1'
#
loop_
_entity.id
_entity.type
_entity.pdbx_description
1 polymer ?
#
loop_
_entity_poly.entity_id
_entity_poly.type
_entity_poly.pdbx_seq_one_letter_code
_entity_poly.pdbx_strand_id
1 'polypeptide(L)'
;MQEKNKEAKKVLSEGKGSAKRTTIILEEEEREFIDKLIREGKEPGIKPLISKMLDVYRSMMIYDWRFPGEYYCGISRIAFVNVELLNILIQNIPKEKWREVGRRMGDAARVSMEATLGIQTADREKWQDVFKRLRIQGFGDFYVKDKYILIKTPFISEPEIWAGFLEGLLGVELDIKTFTAPFVLEVKSHG
;
A
#
# COMPACT_ATOMS: atom_id res chain seq x y z
N MET A 1 4.08 0.36 46.00
CA MET A 1 3.23 -0.06 44.84
C MET A 1 2.21 1.00 44.40
N GLN A 2 1.82 1.96 45.25
CA GLN A 2 0.82 2.99 44.91
C GLN A 2 1.39 4.24 44.18
N GLU A 3 2.67 4.58 44.34
CA GLU A 3 3.27 5.75 43.65
C GLU A 3 3.55 5.52 42.15
N LYS A 4 4.04 4.33 41.76
CA LYS A 4 4.22 3.97 40.33
C LYS A 4 2.91 3.99 39.54
N ASN A 5 1.78 3.71 40.21
CA ASN A 5 0.44 3.79 39.59
C ASN A 5 -0.09 5.22 39.46
N LYS A 6 0.46 6.18 40.21
CA LYS A 6 0.13 7.61 40.11
C LYS A 6 0.88 8.27 38.94
N GLU A 7 2.14 7.92 38.72
CA GLU A 7 2.92 8.37 37.56
C GLU A 7 2.38 7.79 36.24
N ALA A 8 2.03 6.51 36.21
CA ALA A 8 1.44 5.88 35.02
C ALA A 8 0.09 6.52 34.63
N LYS A 9 -0.74 6.90 35.62
CA LYS A 9 -1.99 7.63 35.36
C LYS A 9 -1.78 9.08 34.95
N LYS A 10 -0.69 9.73 35.39
CA LYS A 10 -0.37 11.12 35.00
C LYS A 10 0.08 11.21 33.54
N VAL A 11 0.88 10.25 33.08
CA VAL A 11 1.27 10.09 31.66
C VAL A 11 0.05 9.79 30.77
N LEU A 12 -0.93 9.04 31.27
CA LEU A 12 -2.16 8.72 30.55
C LEU A 12 -3.18 9.88 30.55
N SER A 13 -3.13 10.81 31.50
CA SER A 13 -4.07 11.94 31.61
C SER A 13 -3.62 13.23 30.91
N GLU A 14 -2.34 13.39 30.56
CA GLU A 14 -1.80 14.59 29.91
C GLU A 14 -1.75 14.52 28.37
N GLY A 15 -2.32 13.46 27.77
CA GLY A 15 -2.10 13.11 26.36
C GLY A 15 -3.20 13.48 25.35
N LYS A 16 -4.19 14.33 25.66
CA LYS A 16 -4.96 15.02 24.59
C LYS A 16 -4.09 16.14 24.02
N GLY A 17 -2.98 15.75 23.40
CA GLY A 17 -1.84 16.62 23.12
C GLY A 17 -2.18 17.78 22.20
N SER A 18 -1.96 19.01 22.68
CA SER A 18 -1.82 20.20 21.84
C SER A 18 -0.77 19.93 20.77
N ALA A 19 -1.03 20.31 19.51
CA ALA A 19 -0.05 20.21 18.44
C ALA A 19 1.28 20.85 18.86
N LYS A 20 2.37 20.05 18.89
CA LYS A 20 3.70 20.56 19.19
C LYS A 20 4.19 21.40 18.01
N ARG A 21 4.63 22.64 18.26
CA ARG A 21 5.22 23.50 17.23
C ARG A 21 6.67 23.08 16.99
N THR A 22 7.02 22.88 15.73
CA THR A 22 8.38 22.54 15.28
C THR A 22 8.78 23.50 14.17
N THR A 23 9.99 24.06 14.25
CA THR A 23 10.58 24.86 13.18
C THR A 23 11.40 23.95 12.28
N ILE A 24 11.18 24.02 10.98
CA ILE A 24 11.98 23.33 9.95
C ILE A 24 12.75 24.42 9.21
N ILE A 25 14.07 24.27 9.13
CA ILE A 25 14.93 25.12 8.31
C ILE A 25 15.08 24.41 6.97
N LEU A 26 14.82 25.14 5.89
CA LEU A 26 14.97 24.68 4.52
C LEU A 26 16.01 25.56 3.83
N GLU A 27 16.84 24.95 3.00
CA GLU A 27 17.74 25.69 2.13
C GLU A 27 16.94 26.45 1.06
N GLU A 28 17.55 27.47 0.45
CA GLU A 28 16.89 28.33 -0.54
C GLU A 28 16.34 27.50 -1.72
N GLU A 29 17.14 26.57 -2.26
CA GLU A 29 16.74 25.68 -3.36
C GLU A 29 15.55 24.78 -3.00
N GLU A 30 15.53 24.24 -1.77
CA GLU A 30 14.43 23.40 -1.28
C GLU A 30 13.14 24.22 -1.15
N ARG A 31 13.27 25.45 -0.64
CA ARG A 31 12.14 26.36 -0.49
C ARG A 31 11.57 26.79 -1.84
N GLU A 32 12.42 27.18 -2.77
CA GLU A 32 12.02 27.56 -4.13
C GLU A 32 11.32 26.41 -4.86
N PHE A 33 11.83 25.18 -4.70
CA PHE A 33 11.21 23.99 -5.27
C PHE A 33 9.81 23.77 -4.72
N ILE A 34 9.62 23.85 -3.38
CA ILE A 34 8.30 23.69 -2.77
C ILE A 34 7.35 24.80 -3.18
N ASP A 35 7.79 26.06 -3.20
CA ASP A 35 6.96 27.20 -3.61
C ASP A 35 6.54 27.09 -5.08
N LYS A 36 7.41 26.55 -5.95
CA LYS A 36 7.04 26.21 -7.33
C LYS A 36 5.91 25.17 -7.39
N LEU A 37 5.99 24.09 -6.62
CA LEU A 37 4.95 23.05 -6.57
C LEU A 37 3.61 23.62 -6.09
N ILE A 38 3.64 24.52 -5.11
CA ILE A 38 2.44 25.18 -4.59
C ILE A 38 1.82 26.10 -5.64
N ARG A 39 2.64 26.93 -6.31
CA ARG A 39 2.19 27.82 -7.38
C ARG A 39 1.58 27.08 -8.57
N GLU A 40 2.11 25.90 -8.89
CA GLU A 40 1.58 25.00 -9.93
C GLU A 40 0.32 24.22 -9.48
N GLY A 41 -0.12 24.38 -8.23
CA GLY A 41 -1.28 23.67 -7.68
C GLY A 41 -1.03 22.18 -7.41
N LYS A 42 0.22 21.72 -7.46
CA LYS A 42 0.59 20.32 -7.22
C LYS A 42 0.62 19.95 -5.74
N GLU A 43 0.89 20.93 -4.87
CA GLU A 43 0.86 20.77 -3.42
C GLU A 43 0.06 21.91 -2.78
N PRO A 44 -0.81 21.64 -1.80
CA PRO A 44 -1.67 22.67 -1.20
C PRO A 44 -0.93 23.55 -0.17
N GLY A 45 0.32 23.22 0.16
CA GLY A 45 1.17 23.99 1.07
C GLY A 45 2.26 23.14 1.73
N ILE A 46 3.20 23.80 2.42
CA ILE A 46 4.33 23.14 3.10
C ILE A 46 3.84 22.16 4.16
N LYS A 47 2.88 22.54 5.02
CA LYS A 47 2.41 21.67 6.11
C LYS A 47 1.79 20.36 5.56
N PRO A 48 0.83 20.39 4.62
CA PRO A 48 0.33 19.17 3.98
C PRO A 48 1.41 18.34 3.29
N LEU A 49 2.37 18.98 2.60
CA LEU A 49 3.49 18.31 1.96
C LEU A 49 4.34 17.53 2.99
N ILE A 50 4.73 18.17 4.10
CA ILE A 50 5.51 17.50 5.15
C ILE A 50 4.73 16.34 5.78
N SER A 51 3.43 16.51 6.05
CA SER A 51 2.58 15.41 6.53
C SER A 51 2.57 14.23 5.55
N LYS A 52 2.37 14.52 4.25
CA LYS A 52 2.39 13.52 3.17
C LYS A 52 3.75 12.82 3.09
N MET A 53 4.86 13.56 3.18
CA MET A 53 6.21 12.99 3.16
C MET A 53 6.46 12.07 4.35
N LEU A 54 6.06 12.46 5.57
CA LEU A 54 6.18 11.59 6.75
C LEU A 54 5.34 10.32 6.63
N ASP A 55 4.13 10.44 6.07
CA ASP A 55 3.27 9.29 5.82
C ASP A 55 3.90 8.33 4.80
N VAL A 56 4.45 8.85 3.70
CA VAL A 56 5.17 8.04 2.70
C VAL A 56 6.43 7.42 3.29
N TYR A 57 7.24 8.20 4.02
CA TYR A 57 8.48 7.76 4.65
C TYR A 57 8.26 6.57 5.57
N ARG A 58 7.24 6.64 6.42
CA ARG A 58 6.84 5.55 7.30
C ARG A 58 6.24 4.38 6.53
N SER A 59 5.33 4.65 5.60
CA SER A 59 4.56 3.62 4.89
C SER A 59 5.42 2.79 3.95
N MET A 60 6.44 3.38 3.34
CA MET A 60 7.38 2.68 2.48
C MET A 60 8.62 2.16 3.22
N MET A 61 8.67 2.33 4.56
CA MET A 61 9.82 1.99 5.39
C MET A 61 11.13 2.57 4.84
N ILE A 62 11.11 3.85 4.42
CA ILE A 62 12.27 4.51 3.77
C ILE A 62 13.49 4.54 4.70
N TYR A 63 13.27 4.51 6.02
CA TYR A 63 14.34 4.38 7.01
C TYR A 63 15.15 3.08 6.91
N ASP A 64 14.63 2.04 6.26
CA ASP A 64 15.35 0.78 5.99
C ASP A 64 16.02 0.76 4.60
N TRP A 65 15.81 1.78 3.78
CA TRP A 65 16.37 1.83 2.43
C TRP A 65 17.88 2.09 2.49
N ARG A 66 18.64 1.39 1.64
CA ARG A 66 20.06 1.68 1.41
C ARG A 66 20.16 2.49 0.12
N PHE A 67 20.06 3.80 0.28
CA PHE A 67 20.09 4.73 -0.83
C PHE A 67 21.53 4.95 -1.34
N PRO A 68 21.77 4.94 -2.67
CA PRO A 68 20.83 4.69 -3.77
C PRO A 68 20.73 3.20 -4.19
N GLY A 69 19.58 2.79 -4.72
CA GLY A 69 19.43 1.55 -5.51
C GLY A 69 18.94 0.30 -4.76
N GLU A 70 18.92 0.30 -3.43
CA GLU A 70 18.34 -0.79 -2.64
C GLU A 70 17.18 -0.30 -1.76
N TYR A 71 15.97 -0.53 -2.26
CA TYR A 71 14.74 -0.17 -1.56
C TYR A 71 14.16 -1.40 -0.89
N TYR A 72 13.81 -1.27 0.39
CA TYR A 72 13.25 -2.35 1.18
C TYR A 72 11.90 -1.95 1.76
N CYS A 73 11.01 -2.92 1.89
CA CYS A 73 9.92 -2.81 2.85
C CYS A 73 9.88 -4.10 3.67
N GLY A 74 10.41 -4.01 4.88
CA GLY A 74 10.77 -5.17 5.68
C GLY A 74 11.70 -6.11 4.95
N ILE A 75 11.33 -7.39 4.87
CA ILE A 75 12.16 -8.42 4.24
C ILE A 75 12.10 -8.39 2.71
N SER A 76 11.24 -7.56 2.11
CA SER A 76 11.05 -7.54 0.65
C SER A 76 11.84 -6.40 0.00
N ARG A 77 12.71 -6.78 -0.94
CA ARG A 77 13.35 -5.83 -1.84
C ARG A 77 12.34 -5.34 -2.88
N ILE A 78 12.29 -4.03 -3.08
CA ILE A 78 11.42 -3.36 -4.05
C ILE A 78 12.28 -2.81 -5.19
N ALA A 79 11.80 -2.95 -6.42
CA ALA A 79 12.38 -2.34 -7.61
C ALA A 79 11.30 -1.50 -8.31
N PHE A 80 11.68 -0.31 -8.76
CA PHE A 80 10.84 0.50 -9.65
C PHE A 80 11.11 0.06 -11.08
N VAL A 81 10.07 -0.43 -11.77
CA VAL A 81 10.14 -0.98 -13.12
C VAL A 81 9.04 -0.34 -13.96
N ASN A 82 9.33 0.00 -15.22
CA ASN A 82 8.32 0.51 -16.15
C ASN A 82 7.26 -0.58 -16.43
N VAL A 83 6.00 -0.18 -16.43
CA VAL A 83 4.86 -1.08 -16.63
C VAL A 83 4.94 -1.79 -17.98
N GLU A 84 5.47 -1.12 -19.00
CA GLU A 84 5.68 -1.66 -20.34
C GLU A 84 6.60 -2.89 -20.33
N LEU A 85 7.63 -2.90 -19.48
CA LEU A 85 8.53 -4.06 -19.36
C LEU A 85 7.80 -5.26 -18.76
N LEU A 86 6.94 -5.01 -17.76
CA LEU A 86 6.11 -6.03 -17.16
C LEU A 86 5.08 -6.58 -18.17
N ASN A 87 4.46 -5.69 -18.95
CA ASN A 87 3.50 -6.09 -19.98
C ASN A 87 4.13 -7.02 -21.02
N ILE A 88 5.36 -6.73 -21.45
CA ILE A 88 6.11 -7.61 -22.36
C ILE A 88 6.33 -9.00 -21.73
N LEU A 89 6.68 -9.06 -20.43
CA LEU A 89 6.82 -10.34 -19.73
C LEU A 89 5.50 -11.11 -19.67
N ILE A 90 4.39 -10.44 -19.34
CA ILE A 90 3.06 -11.05 -19.23
C ILE A 90 2.59 -11.60 -20.58
N GLN A 91 2.86 -10.91 -21.68
CA GLN A 91 2.52 -11.36 -23.04
C GLN A 91 3.17 -12.69 -23.44
N ASN A 92 4.27 -13.08 -22.78
CA ASN A 92 4.93 -14.37 -23.01
C ASN A 92 4.34 -15.51 -22.15
N ILE A 93 3.40 -15.20 -21.24
CA ILE A 93 2.73 -16.19 -20.40
C ILE A 93 1.46 -16.66 -21.13
N PRO A 94 1.25 -17.97 -21.32
CA PRO A 94 0.00 -18.50 -21.86
C PRO A 94 -1.20 -18.07 -21.00
N LYS A 95 -2.31 -17.67 -21.65
CA LYS A 95 -3.47 -17.08 -20.97
C LYS A 95 -4.07 -17.98 -19.91
N GLU A 96 -4.12 -19.28 -20.17
CA GLU A 96 -4.60 -20.31 -19.25
C GLU A 96 -3.80 -20.38 -17.95
N LYS A 97 -2.56 -19.84 -17.92
CA LYS A 97 -1.70 -19.79 -16.73
C LYS A 97 -1.78 -18.47 -15.97
N TRP A 98 -2.42 -17.42 -16.52
CA TRP A 98 -2.45 -16.09 -15.91
C TRP A 98 -2.98 -16.10 -14.48
N ARG A 99 -4.07 -16.83 -14.24
CA ARG A 99 -4.66 -16.94 -12.90
C ARG A 99 -3.76 -17.68 -11.91
N GLU A 100 -3.08 -18.73 -12.36
CA GLU A 100 -2.10 -19.48 -11.53
C GLU A 100 -0.90 -18.59 -11.18
N VAL A 101 -0.37 -17.86 -12.16
CA VAL A 101 0.71 -16.90 -11.96
C VAL A 101 0.30 -15.83 -10.94
N GLY A 102 -0.91 -15.26 -11.12
CA GLY A 102 -1.51 -14.36 -10.14
C GLY A 102 -1.52 -14.98 -8.74
N ARG A 103 -2.05 -16.20 -8.58
CA ARG A 103 -2.14 -16.88 -7.28
C ARG A 103 -0.79 -17.01 -6.60
N ARG A 104 0.24 -17.45 -7.33
CA ARG A 104 1.60 -17.56 -6.82
C ARG A 104 2.18 -16.20 -6.41
N MET A 105 1.90 -15.13 -7.16
CA MET A 105 2.27 -13.77 -6.77
C MET A 105 1.55 -13.35 -5.48
N GLY A 106 0.26 -13.67 -5.35
CA GLY A 106 -0.56 -13.39 -4.17
C GLY A 106 -0.05 -14.11 -2.92
N ASP A 107 0.28 -15.39 -3.04
CA ASP A 107 0.85 -16.20 -1.94
C ASP A 107 2.17 -15.61 -1.44
N ALA A 108 3.05 -15.20 -2.36
CA ALA A 108 4.32 -14.56 -1.99
C ALA A 108 4.09 -13.20 -1.30
N ALA A 109 3.12 -12.41 -1.78
CA ALA A 109 2.75 -11.15 -1.16
C ALA A 109 2.15 -11.35 0.24
N ARG A 110 1.30 -12.37 0.44
CA ARG A 110 0.76 -12.73 1.75
C ARG A 110 1.86 -13.01 2.75
N VAL A 111 2.80 -13.90 2.42
CA VAL A 111 3.92 -14.25 3.30
C VAL A 111 4.73 -13.01 3.67
N SER A 112 5.03 -12.15 2.70
CA SER A 112 5.74 -10.89 2.94
C SER A 112 5.00 -9.98 3.92
N MET A 113 3.69 -9.77 3.72
CA MET A 113 2.87 -8.88 4.55
C MET A 113 2.67 -9.45 5.96
N GLU A 114 2.43 -10.75 6.10
CA GLU A 114 2.25 -11.40 7.40
C GLU A 114 3.54 -11.36 8.21
N ALA A 115 4.69 -11.71 7.60
CA ALA A 115 5.97 -11.75 8.29
C ALA A 115 6.51 -10.36 8.64
N THR A 116 6.29 -9.37 7.77
CA THR A 116 6.85 -8.02 7.96
C THR A 116 5.94 -7.11 8.77
N LEU A 117 4.64 -7.14 8.47
CA LEU A 117 3.67 -6.16 8.96
C LEU A 117 2.72 -6.75 10.00
N GLY A 118 2.73 -8.07 10.21
CA GLY A 118 1.79 -8.74 11.11
C GLY A 118 0.33 -8.65 10.66
N ILE A 119 0.08 -8.40 9.37
CA ILE A 119 -1.28 -8.26 8.82
C ILE A 119 -1.77 -9.65 8.41
N GLN A 120 -2.80 -10.17 9.09
CA GLN A 120 -3.48 -11.42 8.72
C GLN A 120 -4.32 -11.19 7.46
N THR A 121 -3.81 -11.56 6.29
CA THR A 121 -4.44 -11.13 5.02
C THR A 121 -5.74 -11.87 4.70
N ALA A 122 -5.90 -13.09 5.24
CA ALA A 122 -7.13 -13.87 5.13
C ALA A 122 -8.26 -13.35 6.02
N ASP A 123 -7.95 -12.54 7.04
CA ASP A 123 -8.96 -11.89 7.86
C ASP A 123 -9.56 -10.69 7.11
N ARG A 124 -10.85 -10.80 6.80
CA ARG A 124 -11.61 -9.78 6.08
C ARG A 124 -11.64 -8.43 6.80
N GLU A 125 -11.58 -8.40 8.14
CA GLU A 125 -11.53 -7.16 8.91
C GLU A 125 -10.21 -6.39 8.64
N LYS A 126 -9.16 -7.10 8.24
CA LYS A 126 -7.83 -6.55 7.93
C LYS A 126 -7.65 -6.17 6.47
N TRP A 127 -8.61 -6.44 5.59
CA TRP A 127 -8.45 -6.16 4.15
C TRP A 127 -8.20 -4.68 3.85
N GLN A 128 -8.71 -3.76 4.65
CA GLN A 128 -8.41 -2.33 4.47
C GLN A 128 -6.91 -2.03 4.66
N ASP A 129 -6.24 -2.70 5.60
CA ASP A 129 -4.81 -2.54 5.82
C ASP A 129 -4.00 -3.16 4.67
N VAL A 130 -4.43 -4.33 4.18
CA VAL A 130 -3.86 -4.99 2.98
C VAL A 130 -3.98 -4.08 1.75
N PHE A 131 -5.16 -3.51 1.50
CA PHE A 131 -5.42 -2.66 0.35
C PHE A 131 -4.70 -1.33 0.42
N LYS A 132 -4.61 -0.74 1.61
CA LYS A 132 -3.75 0.42 1.84
C LYS A 132 -2.31 0.09 1.47
N ARG A 133 -1.82 -1.09 1.86
CA ARG A 133 -0.46 -1.53 1.56
C ARG A 133 -0.22 -1.70 0.05
N LEU A 134 -1.14 -2.34 -0.66
CA LEU A 134 -1.09 -2.47 -2.12
C LEU A 134 -1.08 -1.11 -2.82
N ARG A 135 -1.94 -0.17 -2.38
CA ARG A 135 -1.99 1.20 -2.92
C ARG A 135 -0.65 1.93 -2.76
N ILE A 136 -0.02 1.83 -1.59
CA ILE A 136 1.31 2.42 -1.32
C ILE A 136 2.36 1.86 -2.29
N GLN A 137 2.25 0.58 -2.66
CA GLN A 137 3.17 -0.07 -3.60
C GLN A 137 2.83 0.19 -5.09
N GLY A 138 1.79 0.98 -5.38
CA GLY A 138 1.40 1.30 -6.75
C GLY A 138 0.59 0.20 -7.45
N PHE A 139 -0.03 -0.72 -6.70
CA PHE A 139 -0.80 -1.82 -7.30
C PHE A 139 -2.14 -1.35 -7.92
N GLY A 140 -2.60 -0.14 -7.56
CA GLY A 140 -3.88 0.43 -7.93
C GLY A 140 -4.72 0.78 -6.70
N ASP A 141 -5.93 1.25 -6.93
CA ASP A 141 -6.86 1.59 -5.86
C ASP A 141 -7.86 0.48 -5.63
N PHE A 142 -7.76 -0.14 -4.45
CA PHE A 142 -8.63 -1.21 -4.02
C PHE A 142 -9.75 -0.68 -3.13
N TYR A 143 -10.96 -1.20 -3.34
CA TYR A 143 -12.13 -0.95 -2.51
C TYR A 143 -12.88 -2.26 -2.29
N VAL A 144 -13.44 -2.46 -1.09
CA VAL A 144 -14.40 -3.55 -0.83
C VAL A 144 -15.76 -2.94 -0.53
N LYS A 145 -16.80 -3.49 -1.15
CA LYS A 145 -18.19 -3.18 -0.85
C LYS A 145 -19.00 -4.46 -0.91
N ASP A 146 -19.61 -4.82 0.22
CA ASP A 146 -20.27 -6.12 0.39
C ASP A 146 -19.33 -7.23 -0.10
N LYS A 147 -19.80 -8.12 -0.98
CA LYS A 147 -19.00 -9.21 -1.58
C LYS A 147 -18.12 -8.80 -2.77
N TYR A 148 -18.07 -7.52 -3.16
CA TYR A 148 -17.32 -7.08 -4.32
C TYR A 148 -16.01 -6.40 -3.93
N ILE A 149 -14.95 -6.74 -4.65
CA ILE A 149 -13.66 -6.04 -4.66
C ILE A 149 -13.57 -5.27 -5.97
N LEU A 150 -13.30 -3.98 -5.87
CA LEU A 150 -13.08 -3.07 -7.01
C LEU A 150 -11.61 -2.70 -7.07
N ILE A 151 -11.02 -2.80 -8.27
CA ILE A 151 -9.66 -2.33 -8.55
C ILE A 151 -9.74 -1.22 -9.60
N LYS A 152 -9.38 0.01 -9.22
CA LYS A 152 -9.21 1.12 -10.16
C LYS A 152 -7.74 1.32 -10.48
N THR A 153 -7.47 1.79 -11.70
CA THR A 153 -6.11 2.07 -12.22
C THR A 153 -5.09 0.97 -11.89
N PRO A 154 -5.40 -0.32 -12.16
CA PRO A 154 -4.44 -1.39 -11.96
C PRO A 154 -3.25 -1.22 -12.92
N PHE A 155 -2.04 -1.58 -12.48
CA PHE A 155 -0.86 -1.54 -13.35
C PHE A 155 -0.78 -2.73 -14.31
N ILE A 156 -1.52 -3.82 -14.05
CA ILE A 156 -1.69 -4.98 -14.94
C ILE A 156 -3.07 -4.92 -15.57
N SER A 157 -3.18 -5.15 -16.88
CA SER A 157 -4.44 -5.03 -17.62
C SER A 157 -5.25 -6.32 -17.68
N GLU A 158 -4.67 -7.43 -17.24
CA GLU A 158 -5.24 -8.77 -17.29
C GLU A 158 -5.99 -9.09 -15.98
N PRO A 159 -7.34 -9.12 -15.98
CA PRO A 159 -8.14 -9.34 -14.79
C PRO A 159 -7.94 -10.74 -14.18
N GLU A 160 -7.55 -11.74 -14.97
CA GLU A 160 -7.26 -13.10 -14.50
C GLU A 160 -6.05 -13.13 -13.57
N ILE A 161 -5.01 -12.32 -13.86
CA ILE A 161 -3.85 -12.18 -12.99
C ILE A 161 -4.27 -11.54 -11.67
N TRP A 162 -5.12 -10.52 -11.70
CA TRP A 162 -5.64 -9.87 -10.49
C TRP A 162 -6.54 -10.76 -9.65
N ALA A 163 -7.43 -11.52 -10.29
CA ALA A 163 -8.24 -12.51 -9.61
C ALA A 163 -7.33 -13.52 -8.90
N GLY A 164 -6.39 -14.14 -9.62
CA GLY A 164 -5.42 -15.05 -9.01
C GLY A 164 -4.65 -14.40 -7.86
N PHE A 165 -4.11 -13.20 -8.07
CA PHE A 165 -3.34 -12.46 -7.06
C PHE A 165 -4.13 -12.26 -5.77
N LEU A 166 -5.37 -11.82 -5.87
CA LEU A 166 -6.21 -11.62 -4.69
C LEU A 166 -6.69 -12.94 -4.08
N GLU A 167 -6.87 -14.01 -4.85
CA GLU A 167 -7.16 -15.34 -4.31
C GLU A 167 -6.01 -15.85 -3.43
N GLY A 168 -4.77 -15.78 -3.93
CA GLY A 168 -3.59 -16.18 -3.16
C GLY A 168 -3.34 -15.26 -1.96
N LEU A 169 -3.50 -13.95 -2.14
CA LEU A 169 -3.27 -12.96 -1.10
C LEU A 169 -4.32 -13.06 0.03
N LEU A 170 -5.60 -13.15 -0.31
CA LEU A 170 -6.71 -13.05 0.65
C LEU A 170 -7.27 -14.42 1.08
N GLY A 171 -6.83 -15.51 0.46
CA GLY A 171 -7.33 -16.86 0.77
C GLY A 171 -8.81 -17.07 0.43
N VAL A 172 -9.28 -16.44 -0.64
CA VAL A 172 -10.68 -16.52 -1.11
C VAL A 172 -10.73 -16.98 -2.56
N GLU A 173 -11.93 -17.29 -3.06
CA GLU A 173 -12.18 -17.50 -4.49
C GLU A 173 -12.93 -16.30 -5.09
N LEU A 174 -12.59 -15.93 -6.33
CA LEU A 174 -13.11 -14.72 -6.97
C LEU A 174 -13.75 -15.00 -8.33
N ASP A 175 -14.90 -14.41 -8.61
CA ASP A 175 -15.47 -14.37 -9.96
C ASP A 175 -15.27 -13.00 -10.60
N ILE A 176 -14.69 -12.99 -11.80
CA ILE A 176 -14.46 -11.76 -12.58
C ILE A 176 -15.79 -11.31 -13.19
N LYS A 177 -16.18 -10.05 -12.95
CA LYS A 177 -17.41 -9.45 -13.48
C LYS A 177 -17.16 -8.44 -14.58
N THR A 178 -15.98 -7.84 -14.62
CA THR A 178 -15.56 -6.93 -15.68
C THR A 178 -14.17 -7.31 -16.18
N PHE A 179 -13.99 -7.24 -17.51
CA PHE A 179 -12.72 -7.58 -18.17
C PHE A 179 -11.91 -6.35 -18.60
N THR A 180 -12.41 -5.15 -18.27
CA THR A 180 -11.74 -3.88 -18.48
C THR A 180 -11.76 -3.07 -17.19
N ALA A 181 -10.74 -2.26 -16.96
CA ALA A 181 -10.66 -1.45 -15.77
C ALA A 181 -11.82 -0.42 -15.74
N PRO A 182 -12.45 -0.19 -14.58
CA PRO A 182 -12.13 -0.79 -13.29
C PRO A 182 -12.59 -2.24 -13.16
N PHE A 183 -11.74 -3.09 -12.57
CA PHE A 183 -12.06 -4.51 -12.37
C PHE A 183 -13.00 -4.69 -11.19
N VAL A 184 -14.06 -5.45 -11.40
CA VAL A 184 -15.02 -5.86 -10.39
C VAL A 184 -14.90 -7.36 -10.20
N LEU A 185 -14.55 -7.78 -8.99
CA LEU A 185 -14.36 -9.18 -8.61
C LEU A 185 -15.33 -9.51 -7.49
N GLU A 186 -16.08 -10.60 -7.62
CA GLU A 186 -17.03 -11.07 -6.60
C GLU A 186 -16.39 -12.18 -5.75
N VAL A 187 -16.39 -12.02 -4.44
CA VAL A 187 -15.99 -13.08 -3.49
C VAL A 187 -17.05 -14.16 -3.47
N LYS A 188 -16.67 -15.39 -3.82
CA LYS A 188 -17.57 -16.54 -3.69
C LYS A 188 -17.85 -16.81 -2.22
N SER A 189 -19.13 -16.93 -1.89
CA SER A 189 -19.55 -17.42 -0.58
C SER A 189 -19.31 -18.93 -0.57
N HIS A 190 -18.53 -19.44 0.38
CA HIS A 190 -18.55 -20.86 0.69
C HIS A 190 -19.91 -21.12 1.35
N GLY A 191 -20.81 -21.79 0.63
CA GLY A 191 -22.10 -22.23 1.15
C GLY A 191 -21.95 -23.29 2.22
#